data_AF-A0A0T6UMT8-F1
#
_entry.id   AF-A0A0T6UMT8-F1
#
_cell.length_a   1.000
_cell.length_b   1.000
_cell.length_c   1.000
_cell.angle_alpha   90.00
_cell.angle_beta   90.00
_cell.angle_gamma   90.00
#
_symmetry.space_group_name_H-M   'P 1'
#
loop_
_entity.id
_entity.type
_entity.pdbx_description
1 polymer ?
#
loop_
_entity_poly.entity_id
_entity_poly.type
_entity_poly.pdbx_seq_one_letter_code
_entity_poly.pdbx_strand_id
1 'polypeptide(L)'
;MATPHQSKTSAEHATKQIPVSLARDYITVVGASHMTLMEKVRGQKGNKMRFINQGIRQLRQYPAATPSDSVQRIFLIFIDDYERPLLNAVKGIVEKKYGAKYRELDNISQLLDFINLRIRKDREVMQLDMFAHGLVGSIEFGYELSKVDSYRLRDAQARMLQADAFDMKGKIYSYACRTGLGIQADVIVREGEDPKYDQSLAQLIANTTRCSVWAFPRRSNYDGTYGNASDRAQQAKAVEKYKADELANKNYKQRLFAYQRRLAAHRKKLNDPTAQLPNEFAPTPPKTTASDLERTLAKHAISREGYENTINYPLDADGAVRPVRAGDTPTGLPATLLEYSPK
;
A
#
# COMPACT_ATOMS: atom_id res chain seq x y z
N MET A 1 -30.00 11.89 -0.94
CA MET A 1 -30.71 12.08 0.35
C MET A 1 -29.97 11.27 1.40
N ALA A 2 -29.32 11.93 2.34
CA ALA A 2 -28.54 11.28 3.40
C ALA A 2 -29.50 10.67 4.44
N THR A 3 -29.25 9.41 4.81
CA THR A 3 -30.02 8.74 5.87
C THR A 3 -29.32 9.00 7.20
N PRO A 4 -29.97 9.67 8.18
CA PRO A 4 -29.34 9.95 9.46
C PRO A 4 -29.32 8.68 10.32
N HIS A 5 -28.15 8.33 10.87
CA HIS A 5 -28.05 7.37 11.97
C HIS A 5 -28.11 8.13 13.30
N GLN A 6 -29.10 7.81 14.14
CA GLN A 6 -29.17 8.27 15.53
C GLN A 6 -28.40 7.29 16.42
N SER A 7 -27.52 7.81 17.27
CA SER A 7 -27.08 7.11 18.48
C SER A 7 -27.60 7.87 19.70
N LYS A 8 -27.99 7.14 20.76
CA LYS A 8 -28.51 7.71 22.02
C LYS A 8 -27.36 7.90 23.01
N THR A 9 -27.19 9.12 23.54
CA THR A 9 -26.51 9.38 24.81
C THR A 9 -27.14 10.57 25.54
N SER A 10 -26.94 10.62 26.86
CA SER A 10 -27.64 11.41 27.88
C SER A 10 -27.42 12.93 27.81
N ALA A 11 -28.20 13.65 28.64
CA ALA A 11 -28.44 15.10 28.65
C ALA A 11 -27.22 16.05 28.81
N GLU A 12 -25.99 15.56 28.88
CA GLU A 12 -24.77 16.36 29.08
C GLU A 12 -23.94 16.57 27.80
N HIS A 13 -24.31 15.95 26.68
CA HIS A 13 -23.58 16.07 25.41
C HIS A 13 -24.50 16.51 24.28
N ALA A 14 -24.31 17.73 23.78
CA ALA A 14 -25.09 18.24 22.65
C ALA A 14 -24.89 17.36 21.40
N THR A 15 -25.99 16.88 20.82
CA THR A 15 -25.99 16.06 19.61
C THR A 15 -25.53 16.88 18.40
N LYS A 16 -24.30 16.65 17.91
CA LYS A 16 -23.86 17.18 16.59
C LYS A 16 -24.35 16.23 15.51
N GLN A 17 -25.27 16.69 14.64
CA GLN A 17 -25.53 15.99 13.38
C GLN A 17 -24.32 16.19 12.46
N ILE A 18 -23.70 15.09 12.03
CA ILE A 18 -22.58 15.12 11.08
C ILE A 18 -23.13 14.61 9.74
N PRO A 19 -23.08 15.40 8.67
CA PRO A 19 -23.44 14.93 7.34
C PRO A 19 -22.46 13.83 6.92
N VAL A 20 -22.99 12.63 6.65
CA VAL A 20 -22.20 11.51 6.12
C VAL A 20 -22.06 11.68 4.63
N SER A 21 -20.82 11.69 4.13
CA SER A 21 -20.57 11.69 2.70
C SER A 21 -20.66 10.26 2.16
N LEU A 22 -21.26 10.11 0.97
CA LEU A 22 -21.20 8.85 0.22
C LEU A 22 -19.85 8.65 -0.47
N ALA A 23 -19.02 9.69 -0.53
CA ALA A 23 -17.76 9.72 -1.24
C ALA A 23 -16.57 9.47 -0.30
N ARG A 24 -15.90 8.35 -0.51
CA ARG A 24 -14.93 7.77 0.42
C ARG A 24 -13.53 7.72 -0.19
N ASP A 25 -12.55 8.13 0.58
CA ASP A 25 -11.14 8.11 0.20
C ASP A 25 -10.35 7.11 1.02
N TYR A 26 -9.55 6.30 0.32
CA TYR A 26 -8.54 5.41 0.88
C TYR A 26 -7.18 5.90 0.42
N ILE A 27 -6.37 6.41 1.35
CA ILE A 27 -5.18 7.20 1.07
C ILE A 27 -3.95 6.47 1.59
N THR A 28 -3.02 6.15 0.70
CA THR A 28 -1.67 5.76 1.09
C THR A 28 -0.72 6.94 0.91
N VAL A 29 0.17 7.14 1.88
CA VAL A 29 1.21 8.17 1.87
C VAL A 29 2.56 7.49 2.01
N VAL A 30 3.47 7.76 1.08
CA VAL A 30 4.83 7.21 1.10
C VAL A 30 5.85 8.33 1.24
N GLY A 31 6.78 8.16 2.18
CA GLY A 31 7.89 9.07 2.36
C GLY A 31 8.95 8.93 1.27
N ALA A 32 9.76 9.97 1.13
CA ALA A 32 11.03 9.93 0.45
C ALA A 32 12.05 9.14 1.28
N SER A 33 12.93 8.43 0.58
CA SER A 33 14.02 7.67 1.17
C SER A 33 15.29 7.98 0.40
N HIS A 34 16.40 8.10 1.10
CA HIS A 34 17.71 8.26 0.50
C HIS A 34 18.48 6.93 0.53
N MET A 35 19.50 6.83 -0.31
CA MET A 35 20.53 5.79 -0.17
C MET A 35 21.78 6.41 0.46
N THR A 36 22.28 5.80 1.53
CA THR A 36 23.58 6.13 2.09
C THR A 36 24.69 5.89 1.05
N LEU A 37 25.87 6.51 1.25
CA LEU A 37 27.01 6.32 0.34
C LEU A 37 27.41 4.83 0.22
N MET A 38 27.40 4.09 1.34
CA MET A 38 27.63 2.64 1.38
C MET A 38 26.61 1.86 0.54
N GLU A 39 25.33 2.23 0.62
CA GLU A 39 24.28 1.59 -0.17
C GLU A 39 24.37 1.92 -1.66
N LYS A 40 24.76 3.14 -2.01
CA LYS A 40 25.05 3.54 -3.40
C LYS A 40 26.19 2.71 -3.99
N VAL A 41 27.29 2.55 -3.25
CA VAL A 41 28.44 1.72 -3.66
C VAL A 41 28.05 0.24 -3.79
N ARG A 42 27.15 -0.25 -2.94
CA ARG A 42 26.64 -1.64 -2.98
C ARG A 42 25.45 -1.85 -3.92
N GLY A 43 25.00 -0.83 -4.65
CA GLY A 43 23.85 -0.92 -5.55
C GLY A 43 22.52 -1.24 -4.85
N GLN A 44 22.38 -0.96 -3.56
CA GLN A 44 21.21 -1.35 -2.74
C GLN A 44 19.99 -0.42 -2.92
N LYS A 45 19.62 -0.17 -4.18
CA LYS A 45 18.46 0.64 -4.57
C LYS A 45 17.13 0.14 -4.03
N GLY A 46 17.08 -1.12 -3.61
CA GLY A 46 15.93 -1.71 -2.92
C GLY A 46 15.53 -0.93 -1.67
N ASN A 47 16.47 -0.37 -0.91
CA ASN A 47 16.14 0.33 0.34
C ASN A 47 15.33 1.62 0.07
N LYS A 48 15.70 2.33 -1.00
CA LYS A 48 15.02 3.55 -1.47
C LYS A 48 13.56 3.32 -1.90
N MET A 49 13.23 2.08 -2.26
CA MET A 49 11.95 1.69 -2.84
C MET A 49 10.98 1.07 -1.83
N ARG A 50 11.39 0.87 -0.58
CA ARG A 50 10.58 0.16 0.44
C ARG A 50 9.24 0.83 0.68
N PHE A 51 9.21 2.15 0.87
CA PHE A 51 7.96 2.87 1.12
C PHE A 51 7.04 2.85 -0.11
N ILE A 52 7.58 3.11 -1.30
CA ILE A 52 6.83 3.08 -2.56
C ILE A 52 6.18 1.70 -2.77
N ASN A 53 6.95 0.61 -2.65
CA ASN A 53 6.41 -0.73 -2.86
C ASN A 53 5.39 -1.12 -1.79
N GLN A 54 5.55 -0.69 -0.53
CA GLN A 54 4.51 -0.89 0.49
C GLN A 54 3.23 -0.08 0.18
N GLY A 55 3.34 1.15 -0.29
CA GLY A 55 2.18 1.92 -0.74
C GLY A 55 1.46 1.27 -1.92
N ILE A 56 2.20 0.71 -2.90
CA ILE A 56 1.60 0.02 -4.05
C ILE A 56 0.88 -1.25 -3.57
N ARG A 57 1.48 -1.98 -2.63
CA ARG A 57 0.83 -3.11 -1.97
C ARG A 57 -0.46 -2.67 -1.28
N GLN A 58 -0.46 -1.52 -0.61
CA GLN A 58 -1.62 -1.00 0.10
C GLN A 58 -2.80 -0.72 -0.84
N LEU A 59 -2.54 -0.21 -2.05
CA LEU A 59 -3.60 0.00 -3.07
C LEU A 59 -4.35 -1.30 -3.42
N ARG A 60 -3.69 -2.46 -3.35
CA ARG A 60 -4.31 -3.77 -3.59
C ARG A 60 -5.26 -4.19 -2.46
N GLN A 61 -5.05 -3.65 -1.26
CA GLN A 61 -5.82 -4.00 -0.07
C GLN A 61 -7.06 -3.11 0.12
N TYR A 62 -7.02 -1.90 -0.43
CA TYR A 62 -8.19 -1.02 -0.44
C TYR A 62 -9.31 -1.59 -1.32
N PRO A 63 -10.58 -1.24 -1.05
CA PRO A 63 -11.68 -1.49 -1.98
C PRO A 63 -11.39 -0.92 -3.36
N ALA A 64 -11.87 -1.57 -4.42
CA ALA A 64 -11.71 -1.09 -5.79
C ALA A 64 -12.28 0.33 -5.94
N ALA A 65 -11.57 1.18 -6.67
CA ALA A 65 -12.09 2.49 -7.04
C ALA A 65 -13.34 2.31 -7.92
N THR A 66 -14.34 3.15 -7.72
CA THR A 66 -15.58 3.11 -8.52
C THR A 66 -15.50 4.09 -9.69
N PRO A 67 -16.12 3.80 -10.84
CA PRO A 67 -16.16 4.75 -11.98
C PRO A 67 -16.81 6.09 -11.64
N SER A 68 -17.73 6.12 -10.67
CA SER A 68 -18.39 7.32 -10.17
C SER A 68 -17.60 8.09 -9.12
N ASP A 69 -16.38 7.63 -8.79
CA ASP A 69 -15.52 8.25 -7.77
C ASP A 69 -16.14 8.27 -6.35
N SER A 70 -17.20 7.48 -6.10
CA SER A 70 -17.76 7.27 -4.76
C SER A 70 -16.79 6.54 -3.83
N VAL A 71 -15.89 5.74 -4.39
CA VAL A 71 -14.73 5.18 -3.70
C VAL A 71 -13.50 5.54 -4.50
N GLN A 72 -12.55 6.25 -3.88
CA GLN A 72 -11.27 6.57 -4.48
C GLN A 72 -10.13 5.89 -3.73
N ARG A 73 -9.19 5.36 -4.50
CA ARG A 73 -7.85 5.00 -4.02
C ARG A 73 -6.90 6.13 -4.38
N ILE A 74 -6.06 6.53 -3.44
CA ILE A 74 -5.20 7.70 -3.61
C ILE A 74 -3.80 7.38 -3.10
N PHE A 75 -2.80 7.71 -3.91
CA PHE A 75 -1.40 7.51 -3.62
C PHE A 75 -0.68 8.86 -3.57
N LEU A 76 -0.20 9.22 -2.38
CA LEU A 76 0.57 10.43 -2.13
C LEU A 76 2.04 10.07 -1.93
N ILE A 77 2.94 10.80 -2.56
CA ILE A 77 4.37 10.56 -2.48
C ILE A 77 5.13 11.85 -2.22
N PHE A 78 5.99 11.83 -1.22
CA PHE A 78 7.02 12.84 -1.02
C PHE A 78 8.17 12.60 -2.01
N ILE A 79 8.54 13.64 -2.77
CA ILE A 79 9.34 13.44 -4.01
C ILE A 79 10.84 13.68 -3.87
N ASP A 80 11.34 14.21 -2.74
CA ASP A 80 12.76 14.52 -2.59
C ASP A 80 13.66 13.29 -2.88
N ASP A 81 14.77 13.53 -3.55
CA ASP A 81 15.73 12.51 -4.03
C ASP A 81 15.18 11.45 -5.01
N TYR A 82 13.89 11.45 -5.40
CA TYR A 82 13.37 10.55 -6.44
C TYR A 82 13.50 11.11 -7.85
N GLU A 83 14.05 10.29 -8.77
CA GLU A 83 14.21 10.69 -10.17
C GLU A 83 12.88 10.64 -10.95
N ARG A 84 12.74 11.53 -11.93
CA ARG A 84 11.52 11.64 -12.76
C ARG A 84 11.11 10.33 -13.46
N PRO A 85 12.02 9.51 -14.04
CA PRO A 85 11.65 8.23 -14.63
C PRO A 85 10.99 7.28 -13.63
N LEU A 86 11.49 7.23 -12.39
CA LEU A 86 10.89 6.45 -11.31
C LEU A 86 9.49 6.98 -10.96
N LEU A 87 9.35 8.28 -10.71
CA LEU A 87 8.06 8.88 -10.38
C LEU A 87 7.01 8.66 -11.49
N ASN A 88 7.43 8.73 -12.77
CA ASN A 88 6.57 8.42 -13.91
C ASN A 88 6.14 6.95 -13.95
N ALA A 89 7.05 6.02 -13.64
CA ALA A 89 6.74 4.61 -13.57
C ALA A 89 5.75 4.30 -12.43
N VAL A 90 5.95 4.89 -11.25
CA VAL A 90 5.03 4.79 -10.10
C VAL A 90 3.66 5.33 -10.48
N LYS A 91 3.59 6.55 -11.03
CA LYS A 91 2.33 7.14 -11.51
C LYS A 91 1.62 6.22 -12.51
N GLY A 92 2.35 5.65 -13.47
CA GLY A 92 1.82 4.70 -14.44
C GLY A 92 1.21 3.46 -13.79
N ILE A 93 1.87 2.88 -12.79
CA ILE A 93 1.34 1.75 -12.02
C ILE A 93 0.07 2.17 -11.27
N VAL A 94 0.15 3.25 -10.49
CA VAL A 94 -0.94 3.74 -9.64
C VAL A 94 -2.20 4.03 -10.46
N GLU A 95 -2.07 4.79 -11.54
CA GLU A 95 -3.22 5.22 -12.35
C GLU A 95 -3.72 4.11 -13.27
N LYS A 96 -2.84 3.45 -14.03
CA LYS A 96 -3.26 2.52 -15.08
C LYS A 96 -3.58 1.12 -14.57
N LYS A 97 -2.84 0.63 -13.57
CA LYS A 97 -3.04 -0.72 -13.04
C LYS A 97 -4.06 -0.75 -11.90
N TYR A 98 -4.03 0.27 -11.03
CA TYR A 98 -4.87 0.29 -9.83
C TYR A 98 -6.07 1.23 -9.89
N GLY A 99 -6.19 2.04 -10.95
CA GLY A 99 -7.25 3.04 -11.08
C GLY A 99 -7.22 4.07 -9.94
N ALA A 100 -6.06 4.28 -9.33
CA ALA A 100 -5.88 5.17 -8.19
C ALA A 100 -5.40 6.55 -8.65
N LYS A 101 -5.69 7.58 -7.86
CA LYS A 101 -5.20 8.95 -8.09
C LYS A 101 -3.78 9.09 -7.54
N TYR A 102 -2.89 9.67 -8.33
CA TYR A 102 -1.49 9.90 -7.94
C TYR A 102 -1.24 11.40 -7.67
N ARG A 103 -0.56 11.72 -6.57
CA ARG A 103 -0.17 13.10 -6.26
C ARG A 103 1.21 13.17 -5.61
N GLU A 104 1.99 14.13 -6.08
CA GLU A 104 3.31 14.45 -5.56
C GLU A 104 3.21 15.53 -4.48
N LEU A 105 3.98 15.37 -3.41
CA LEU A 105 4.07 16.25 -2.27
C LEU A 105 5.51 16.74 -2.11
N ASP A 106 5.68 18.02 -1.82
CA ASP A 106 6.99 18.64 -1.61
C ASP A 106 7.11 19.41 -0.29
N ASN A 107 6.17 19.19 0.64
CA ASN A 107 6.25 19.57 2.04
C ASN A 107 5.04 19.02 2.80
N ILE A 108 5.10 19.07 4.12
CA ILE A 108 4.06 18.54 5.00
C ILE A 108 2.75 19.33 4.91
N SER A 109 2.80 20.64 4.65
CA SER A 109 1.59 21.46 4.49
C SER A 109 0.72 20.96 3.33
N GLN A 110 1.33 20.52 2.23
CA GLN A 110 0.59 19.93 1.11
C GLN A 110 -0.15 18.65 1.49
N LEU A 111 0.39 17.82 2.40
CA LEU A 111 -0.32 16.65 2.93
C LEU A 111 -1.54 17.08 3.76
N LEU A 112 -1.33 18.03 4.68
CA LEU A 112 -2.38 18.52 5.57
C LEU A 112 -3.50 19.21 4.78
N ASP A 113 -3.14 20.07 3.83
CA ASP A 113 -4.08 20.74 2.94
C ASP A 113 -4.85 19.73 2.10
N PHE A 114 -4.17 18.71 1.58
CA PHE A 114 -4.82 17.66 0.81
C PHE A 114 -5.85 16.92 1.66
N ILE A 115 -5.50 16.47 2.88
CA ILE A 115 -6.43 15.81 3.80
C ILE A 115 -7.61 16.73 4.13
N ASN A 116 -7.35 17.93 4.64
CA ASN A 116 -8.39 18.86 5.09
C ASN A 116 -9.29 19.36 3.94
N LEU A 117 -8.81 19.37 2.70
CA LEU A 117 -9.62 19.71 1.52
C LEU A 117 -10.84 18.80 1.34
N ARG A 118 -10.85 17.60 1.95
CA ARG A 118 -11.98 16.65 1.91
C ARG A 118 -13.26 17.24 2.44
N ILE A 119 -13.17 18.07 3.48
CA ILE A 119 -14.29 18.80 4.06
C ILE A 119 -15.00 19.63 2.98
N ARG A 120 -14.25 20.42 2.21
CA ARG A 120 -14.83 21.25 1.13
C ARG A 120 -15.23 20.45 -0.10
N LYS A 121 -14.70 19.24 -0.26
CA LYS A 121 -15.02 18.34 -1.37
C LYS A 121 -16.21 17.42 -1.05
N ASP A 122 -16.78 17.52 0.15
CA ASP A 122 -17.82 16.63 0.65
C ASP A 122 -17.39 15.16 0.50
N ARG A 123 -16.18 14.84 1.00
CA ARG A 123 -15.59 13.50 1.00
C ARG A 123 -15.05 13.19 2.38
N GLU A 124 -14.96 11.91 2.70
CA GLU A 124 -14.43 11.46 3.99
C GLU A 124 -13.25 10.50 3.80
N VAL A 125 -12.22 10.65 4.62
CA VAL A 125 -11.11 9.70 4.70
C VAL A 125 -11.57 8.47 5.49
N MET A 126 -11.73 7.34 4.79
CA MET A 126 -12.05 6.05 5.41
C MET A 126 -10.80 5.35 5.94
N GLN A 127 -9.68 5.48 5.22
CA GLN A 127 -8.43 4.90 5.64
C GLN A 127 -7.24 5.75 5.19
N LEU A 128 -6.28 5.94 6.10
CA LEU A 128 -5.00 6.61 5.84
C LEU A 128 -3.85 5.69 6.28
N ASP A 129 -3.01 5.25 5.36
CA ASP A 129 -1.81 4.45 5.65
C ASP A 129 -0.55 5.25 5.35
N MET A 130 0.36 5.35 6.32
CA MET A 130 1.61 6.12 6.21
C MET A 130 2.83 5.21 6.28
N PHE A 131 3.65 5.21 5.23
CA PHE A 131 4.88 4.45 5.11
C PHE A 131 6.08 5.40 5.06
N ALA A 132 6.85 5.46 6.14
CA ALA A 132 7.98 6.37 6.28
C ALA A 132 8.95 5.90 7.37
N HIS A 133 10.03 6.64 7.55
CA HIS A 133 10.82 6.58 8.78
C HIS A 133 10.04 7.22 9.94
N GLY A 134 10.48 6.95 11.17
CA GLY A 134 9.87 7.54 12.35
C GLY A 134 10.85 7.68 13.51
N LEU A 135 10.61 8.71 14.31
CA LEU A 135 11.22 8.90 15.62
C LEU A 135 10.10 9.01 16.65
N VAL A 136 10.44 8.94 17.92
CA VAL A 136 9.47 9.23 18.98
C VAL A 136 9.01 10.67 18.82
N GLY A 137 7.69 10.87 18.69
CA GLY A 137 7.09 12.19 18.49
C GLY A 137 7.03 12.68 17.03
N SER A 138 7.51 11.91 16.04
CA SER A 138 7.46 12.33 14.63
C SER A 138 7.37 11.21 13.60
N ILE A 139 6.68 11.51 12.48
CA ILE A 139 6.75 10.75 11.24
C ILE A 139 7.66 11.51 10.27
N GLU A 140 8.70 10.86 9.80
CA GLU A 140 9.78 11.47 9.02
C GLU A 140 9.63 11.07 7.54
N PHE A 141 8.84 11.83 6.77
CA PHE A 141 8.66 11.56 5.34
C PHE A 141 9.88 11.94 4.47
N GLY A 142 10.93 12.53 5.06
CA GLY A 142 12.17 12.89 4.39
C GLY A 142 13.39 12.69 5.30
N TYR A 143 13.43 11.60 6.06
CA TYR A 143 14.50 11.34 7.03
C TYR A 143 15.88 11.34 6.36
N GLU A 144 16.82 12.10 6.94
CA GLU A 144 18.19 12.28 6.44
C GLU A 144 18.29 12.86 5.01
N LEU A 145 17.22 13.52 4.54
CA LEU A 145 17.20 14.26 3.27
C LEU A 145 17.31 15.78 3.48
N SER A 146 17.55 16.50 2.38
CA SER A 146 17.70 17.96 2.39
C SER A 146 16.45 18.68 2.90
N LYS A 147 15.26 18.09 2.67
CA LYS A 147 13.96 18.62 3.08
C LYS A 147 13.40 18.01 4.36
N VAL A 148 14.24 17.39 5.20
CA VAL A 148 13.81 16.68 6.41
C VAL A 148 12.83 17.48 7.27
N ASP A 149 13.12 18.75 7.56
CA ASP A 149 12.27 19.57 8.43
C ASP A 149 10.93 19.95 7.77
N SER A 150 10.92 20.19 6.45
CA SER A 150 9.68 20.54 5.74
C SER A 150 8.80 19.32 5.46
N TYR A 151 9.35 18.10 5.57
CA TYR A 151 8.63 16.84 5.35
C TYR A 151 8.16 16.18 6.67
N ARG A 152 8.52 16.73 7.82
CA ARG A 152 8.23 16.13 9.13
C ARG A 152 6.79 16.39 9.58
N LEU A 153 6.06 15.33 9.96
CA LEU A 153 4.84 15.42 10.75
C LEU A 153 5.18 15.25 12.24
N ARG A 154 5.00 16.31 13.02
CA ARG A 154 5.13 16.31 14.49
C ARG A 154 3.89 16.94 15.12
N ASP A 155 3.90 17.14 16.43
CA ASP A 155 2.78 17.66 17.21
C ASP A 155 2.04 18.84 16.57
N ALA A 156 2.78 19.88 16.14
CA ALA A 156 2.19 21.06 15.53
C ALA A 156 1.38 20.71 14.27
N GLN A 157 1.93 19.88 13.39
CA GLN A 157 1.28 19.44 12.16
C GLN A 157 0.14 18.45 12.43
N ALA A 158 0.30 17.55 13.38
CA ALA A 158 -0.76 16.61 13.78
C ALA A 158 -2.01 17.37 14.26
N ARG A 159 -1.82 18.45 15.03
CA ARG A 159 -2.91 19.33 15.51
C ARG A 159 -3.60 20.13 14.41
N MET A 160 -3.02 20.21 13.21
CA MET A 160 -3.63 20.89 12.05
C MET A 160 -4.58 19.98 11.27
N LEU A 161 -4.60 18.67 11.55
CA LEU A 161 -5.60 17.77 10.99
C LEU A 161 -6.99 18.15 11.51
N GLN A 162 -8.00 18.10 10.65
CA GLN A 162 -9.37 18.41 11.02
C GLN A 162 -10.20 17.12 11.08
N ALA A 163 -10.83 16.86 12.22
CA ALA A 163 -11.65 15.66 12.44
C ALA A 163 -12.74 15.49 11.37
N ASP A 164 -13.38 16.59 10.95
CA ASP A 164 -14.45 16.58 9.94
C ASP A 164 -13.96 16.12 8.53
N ALA A 165 -12.65 15.95 8.31
CA ALA A 165 -12.12 15.36 7.08
C ALA A 165 -12.18 13.81 7.06
N PHE A 166 -12.45 13.18 8.21
CA PHE A 166 -12.41 11.73 8.38
C PHE A 166 -13.79 11.17 8.67
N ASP A 167 -14.03 9.94 8.20
CA ASP A 167 -15.22 9.19 8.59
C ASP A 167 -15.13 8.81 10.07
N MET A 168 -16.27 8.74 10.78
CA MET A 168 -16.31 8.34 12.19
C MET A 168 -15.73 6.95 12.48
N LYS A 169 -15.75 6.05 11.49
CA LYS A 169 -15.13 4.71 11.52
C LYS A 169 -13.81 4.68 10.74
N GLY A 170 -13.29 5.86 10.39
CA GLY A 170 -12.02 6.04 9.72
C GLY A 170 -10.89 5.38 10.50
N LYS A 171 -9.91 4.85 9.76
CA LYS A 171 -8.75 4.16 10.33
C LYS A 171 -7.45 4.78 9.86
N ILE A 172 -6.52 5.00 10.77
CA ILE A 172 -5.20 5.53 10.43
C ILE A 172 -4.15 4.50 10.81
N TYR A 173 -3.27 4.13 9.89
CA TYR A 173 -2.15 3.22 10.14
C TYR A 173 -0.85 3.97 9.95
N SER A 174 -0.03 4.04 11.01
CA SER A 174 1.35 4.49 10.90
C SER A 174 2.29 3.30 10.93
N TYR A 175 2.97 3.09 9.80
CA TYR A 175 4.08 2.14 9.71
C TYR A 175 5.44 2.82 9.93
N ALA A 176 5.45 4.08 10.40
CA ALA A 176 6.66 4.75 10.83
C ALA A 176 7.12 4.23 12.20
N CYS A 177 8.44 4.16 12.40
CA CYS A 177 9.03 3.64 13.62
C CYS A 177 8.56 4.43 14.83
N ARG A 178 8.13 3.74 15.90
CA ARG A 178 7.90 4.30 17.23
C ARG A 178 6.86 5.44 17.29
N THR A 179 6.00 5.57 16.29
CA THR A 179 4.91 6.56 16.33
C THR A 179 4.00 6.35 17.55
N GLY A 180 3.86 5.10 18.00
CA GLY A 180 3.07 4.74 19.18
C GLY A 180 3.80 4.92 20.52
N LEU A 181 5.08 5.29 20.54
CA LEU A 181 5.84 5.43 21.78
C LEU A 181 5.86 6.89 22.24
N GLY A 182 5.67 7.15 23.53
CA GLY A 182 5.72 8.51 24.10
C GLY A 182 7.01 8.85 24.83
N ILE A 183 7.85 7.86 25.15
CA ILE A 183 9.16 8.06 25.77
C ILE A 183 10.30 7.89 24.76
N GLN A 184 11.40 8.60 24.98
CA GLN A 184 12.61 8.42 24.19
C GLN A 184 13.31 7.12 24.61
N ALA A 185 13.10 6.05 23.83
CA ALA A 185 13.79 4.78 24.01
C ALA A 185 14.22 4.20 22.65
N ASP A 186 15.53 4.07 22.46
CA ASP A 186 16.10 3.56 21.21
C ASP A 186 16.29 2.04 21.19
N VAL A 187 16.62 1.46 22.36
CA VAL A 187 17.10 0.06 22.46
C VAL A 187 16.23 -0.78 23.39
N ILE A 188 15.81 -0.26 24.53
CA ILE A 188 15.04 -1.00 25.53
C ILE A 188 14.10 -0.04 26.28
N VAL A 189 12.90 -0.52 26.60
CA VAL A 189 12.05 0.02 27.67
C VAL A 189 12.11 -1.00 28.81
N ARG A 190 12.52 -0.57 30.00
CA ARG A 190 12.74 -1.49 31.11
C ARG A 190 11.41 -2.02 31.66
N GLU A 191 11.47 -3.18 32.31
CA GLU A 191 10.32 -3.68 33.07
C GLU A 191 9.91 -2.65 34.14
N GLY A 192 8.61 -2.33 34.18
CA GLY A 192 8.06 -1.30 35.07
C GLY A 192 8.22 0.15 34.57
N GLU A 193 8.94 0.39 33.48
CA GLU A 193 9.01 1.71 32.84
C GLU A 193 7.74 1.96 32.02
N ASP A 194 7.06 3.07 32.31
CA ASP A 194 5.84 3.48 31.60
C ASP A 194 6.19 3.96 30.18
N PRO A 195 5.71 3.28 29.10
CA PRO A 195 5.98 3.67 27.72
C PRO A 195 5.37 5.02 27.30
N LYS A 196 4.53 5.62 28.16
CA LYS A 196 3.79 6.88 27.89
C LYS A 196 2.99 6.83 26.60
N TYR A 197 2.28 5.74 26.35
CA TYR A 197 1.47 5.57 25.13
C TYR A 197 0.47 6.71 24.91
N ASP A 198 -0.04 7.29 26.00
CA ASP A 198 -0.94 8.44 26.02
C ASP A 198 -0.30 9.75 25.57
N GLN A 199 1.03 9.85 25.61
CA GLN A 199 1.81 11.00 25.15
C GLN A 199 2.43 10.77 23.76
N SER A 200 2.14 9.62 23.12
CA SER A 200 2.65 9.30 21.80
C SER A 200 2.03 10.19 20.70
N LEU A 201 2.76 10.33 19.59
CA LEU A 201 2.22 11.00 18.40
C LEU A 201 0.98 10.26 17.88
N ALA A 202 0.93 8.93 17.96
CA ALA A 202 -0.26 8.16 17.58
C ALA A 202 -1.50 8.57 18.39
N GLN A 203 -1.38 8.72 19.71
CA GLN A 203 -2.47 9.18 20.55
C GLN A 203 -2.89 10.62 20.21
N LEU A 204 -1.93 11.51 19.92
CA LEU A 204 -2.24 12.87 19.50
C LEU A 204 -3.04 12.88 18.18
N ILE A 205 -2.62 12.12 17.18
CA ILE A 205 -3.36 12.00 15.91
C ILE A 205 -4.76 11.43 16.15
N ALA A 206 -4.90 10.41 17.00
CA ALA A 206 -6.21 9.82 17.31
C ALA A 206 -7.16 10.85 17.94
N ASN A 207 -6.67 11.61 18.91
CA ASN A 207 -7.44 12.65 19.58
C ASN A 207 -7.84 13.77 18.61
N THR A 208 -6.92 14.22 17.74
CA THR A 208 -7.18 15.30 16.79
C THR A 208 -8.15 14.89 15.68
N THR A 209 -7.98 13.69 15.12
CA THR A 209 -8.79 13.20 13.99
C THR A 209 -10.11 12.58 14.41
N ARG A 210 -10.25 12.21 15.69
CA ARG A 210 -11.37 11.40 16.20
C ARG A 210 -11.47 10.02 15.52
N CYS A 211 -10.37 9.51 14.98
CA CYS A 211 -10.23 8.17 14.43
C CYS A 211 -9.29 7.32 15.28
N SER A 212 -9.48 5.99 15.24
CA SER A 212 -8.47 5.07 15.79
C SER A 212 -7.20 5.11 14.94
N VAL A 213 -6.05 5.15 15.62
CA VAL A 213 -4.72 5.06 15.00
C VAL A 213 -4.08 3.72 15.38
N TRP A 214 -3.53 3.00 14.42
CA TRP A 214 -2.72 1.80 14.64
C TRP A 214 -1.26 2.14 14.36
N ALA A 215 -0.40 1.99 15.36
CA ALA A 215 1.00 2.36 15.25
C ALA A 215 1.91 1.40 16.02
N PHE A 216 3.13 1.19 15.51
CA PHE A 216 4.15 0.46 16.24
C PHE A 216 4.71 1.33 17.37
N PRO A 217 4.80 0.82 18.61
CA PRO A 217 5.60 1.44 19.66
C PRO A 217 7.10 1.13 19.48
N ARG A 218 7.43 0.24 18.54
CA ARG A 218 8.80 -0.17 18.19
C ARG A 218 9.24 0.36 16.82
N ARG A 219 10.50 0.15 16.46
CA ARG A 219 10.98 0.34 15.09
C ARG A 219 10.13 -0.50 14.14
N SER A 220 9.91 0.03 12.95
CA SER A 220 9.29 -0.69 11.84
C SER A 220 10.35 -1.38 11.02
N ASN A 221 10.10 -2.62 10.62
CA ASN A 221 10.98 -3.38 9.75
C ASN A 221 10.33 -3.63 8.39
N TYR A 222 11.01 -3.15 7.36
CA TYR A 222 10.62 -3.21 5.95
C TYR A 222 11.41 -4.27 5.17
N ASP A 223 12.20 -5.12 5.83
CA ASP A 223 13.04 -6.16 5.21
C ASP A 223 12.25 -7.17 4.36
N GLY A 224 10.99 -7.41 4.71
CA GLY A 224 10.07 -8.27 3.96
C GLY A 224 9.53 -7.66 2.66
N THR A 225 9.84 -6.39 2.34
CA THR A 225 9.32 -5.71 1.13
C THR A 225 9.57 -6.55 -0.13
N TYR A 226 10.74 -7.18 -0.25
CA TYR A 226 11.11 -8.00 -1.40
C TYR A 226 11.04 -9.50 -1.13
N GLY A 227 10.36 -9.90 -0.06
CA GLY A 227 10.29 -11.27 0.41
C GLY A 227 11.39 -11.59 1.43
N ASN A 228 11.16 -12.67 2.18
CA ASN A 228 12.12 -13.18 3.16
C ASN A 228 13.12 -14.17 2.52
N ALA A 229 13.99 -14.78 3.33
CA ALA A 229 14.98 -15.75 2.83
C ALA A 229 14.33 -16.97 2.15
N SER A 230 13.20 -17.46 2.68
CA SER A 230 12.44 -18.56 2.07
C SER A 230 11.84 -18.17 0.72
N ASP A 231 11.29 -16.96 0.60
CA ASP A 231 10.74 -16.43 -0.65
C ASP A 231 11.83 -16.38 -1.74
N ARG A 232 13.04 -15.90 -1.38
CA ARG A 232 14.18 -15.83 -2.29
C ARG A 232 14.70 -17.20 -2.71
N ALA A 233 14.80 -18.14 -1.78
CA ALA A 233 15.29 -19.49 -2.07
C ALA A 233 14.43 -20.24 -3.11
N GLN A 234 13.13 -19.92 -3.18
CA GLN A 234 12.20 -20.58 -4.10
C GLN A 234 11.95 -19.76 -5.38
N GLN A 235 12.45 -18.52 -5.47
CA GLN A 235 12.09 -17.57 -6.53
C GLN A 235 12.44 -18.07 -7.93
N ALA A 236 13.65 -18.63 -8.14
CA ALA A 236 14.08 -19.09 -9.47
C ALA A 236 13.17 -20.21 -10.01
N LYS A 237 12.94 -21.25 -9.19
CA LYS A 237 12.04 -22.35 -9.51
C LYS A 237 10.60 -21.88 -9.73
N ALA A 238 10.15 -20.91 -8.95
CA ALA A 238 8.82 -20.31 -9.11
C ALA A 238 8.68 -19.61 -10.48
N VAL A 239 9.70 -18.83 -10.89
CA VAL A 239 9.74 -18.16 -12.20
C VAL A 239 9.74 -19.17 -13.34
N GLU A 240 10.53 -20.24 -13.25
CA GLU A 240 10.57 -21.30 -14.26
C GLU A 240 9.21 -21.97 -14.46
N LYS A 241 8.60 -22.44 -13.37
CA LYS A 241 7.25 -23.05 -13.43
C LYS A 241 6.21 -22.08 -13.97
N TYR A 242 6.25 -20.83 -13.52
CA TYR A 242 5.32 -19.79 -14.00
C TYR A 242 5.45 -19.57 -15.52
N LYS A 243 6.69 -19.42 -16.03
CA LYS A 243 6.95 -19.24 -17.46
C LYS A 243 6.53 -20.48 -18.26
N ALA A 244 6.77 -21.68 -17.75
CA ALA A 244 6.34 -22.93 -18.38
C ALA A 244 4.81 -23.04 -18.46
N ASP A 245 4.11 -22.72 -17.38
CA ASP A 245 2.64 -22.70 -17.35
C ASP A 245 2.05 -21.66 -18.32
N GLU A 246 2.63 -20.44 -18.38
CA GLU A 246 2.22 -19.40 -19.33
C GLU A 246 2.44 -19.83 -20.79
N LEU A 247 3.57 -20.46 -21.10
CA LEU A 247 3.86 -20.99 -22.43
C LEU A 247 2.89 -22.11 -22.81
N ALA A 248 2.62 -23.05 -21.90
CA ALA A 248 1.67 -24.12 -22.11
C ALA A 248 0.25 -23.56 -22.38
N ASN A 249 -0.17 -22.56 -21.61
CA ASN A 249 -1.44 -21.87 -21.79
C ASN A 249 -1.52 -21.12 -23.12
N LYS A 250 -0.44 -20.44 -23.54
CA LYS A 250 -0.37 -19.76 -24.83
C LYS A 250 -0.52 -20.75 -25.99
N ASN A 251 0.22 -21.85 -25.95
CA ASN A 251 0.13 -22.91 -26.97
C ASN A 251 -1.26 -23.55 -27.00
N TYR A 252 -1.86 -23.79 -25.83
CA TYR A 252 -3.23 -24.26 -25.72
C TYR A 252 -4.24 -23.31 -26.37
N LYS A 253 -4.19 -22.01 -26.07
CA LYS A 253 -5.09 -20.99 -26.66
C LYS A 253 -4.97 -20.95 -28.19
N GLN A 254 -3.75 -21.04 -28.73
CA GLN A 254 -3.52 -21.09 -30.18
C GLN A 254 -4.14 -22.33 -30.82
N ARG A 255 -3.93 -23.52 -30.22
CA ARG A 255 -4.55 -24.76 -30.69
C ARG A 255 -6.07 -24.71 -30.62
N LEU A 256 -6.62 -24.18 -29.52
CA LEU A 256 -8.07 -24.05 -29.33
C LEU A 256 -8.68 -23.13 -30.39
N PHE A 257 -8.07 -21.98 -30.65
CA PHE A 257 -8.52 -21.06 -31.69
C PHE A 257 -8.48 -21.71 -33.08
N ALA A 258 -7.40 -22.40 -33.43
CA ALA A 258 -7.28 -23.11 -34.70
C ALA A 258 -8.34 -24.21 -34.85
N TYR A 259 -8.57 -24.99 -33.79
CA TYR A 259 -9.62 -26.01 -33.72
C TYR A 259 -11.01 -25.40 -33.92
N GLN A 260 -11.34 -24.34 -33.18
CA GLN A 260 -12.64 -23.64 -33.28
C GLN A 260 -12.88 -23.10 -34.69
N ARG A 261 -11.86 -22.53 -35.34
CA ARG A 261 -11.95 -22.04 -36.72
C ARG A 261 -12.23 -23.18 -37.71
N ARG A 262 -11.55 -24.32 -37.58
CA ARG A 262 -11.80 -25.50 -38.42
C ARG A 262 -13.19 -26.08 -38.19
N LEU A 263 -13.61 -26.20 -36.93
CA LEU A 263 -14.92 -26.70 -36.55
C LEU A 263 -16.05 -25.84 -37.13
N ALA A 264 -15.93 -24.52 -37.04
CA ALA A 264 -16.90 -23.59 -37.62
C ALA A 264 -17.00 -23.72 -39.14
N ALA A 265 -15.87 -23.84 -39.83
CA ALA A 265 -15.84 -24.05 -41.28
C ALA A 265 -16.46 -25.39 -41.68
N HIS A 266 -16.21 -26.46 -40.91
CA HIS A 266 -16.78 -27.78 -41.15
C HIS A 266 -18.30 -27.81 -40.97
N ARG A 267 -18.81 -27.24 -39.87
CA ARG A 267 -20.24 -27.09 -39.60
C ARG A 267 -20.95 -26.30 -40.70
N LYS A 268 -20.34 -25.22 -41.17
CA LYS A 268 -20.86 -24.43 -42.30
C LYS A 268 -20.92 -25.26 -43.59
N LYS A 269 -19.88 -26.05 -43.88
CA LYS A 269 -19.83 -26.90 -45.09
C LYS A 269 -20.90 -27.99 -45.08
N LEU A 270 -21.18 -28.58 -43.92
CA LEU A 270 -22.19 -29.63 -43.76
C LEU A 270 -23.61 -29.09 -43.51
N ASN A 271 -23.77 -27.77 -43.33
CA ASN A 271 -25.01 -27.15 -42.88
C ASN A 271 -25.59 -27.81 -41.61
N ASP A 272 -24.71 -28.25 -40.71
CA ASP A 272 -25.06 -28.92 -39.46
C ASP A 272 -24.30 -28.24 -38.30
N PRO A 273 -25.01 -27.53 -37.39
CA PRO A 273 -24.39 -26.84 -36.27
C PRO A 273 -23.84 -27.79 -35.20
N THR A 274 -24.23 -29.07 -35.21
CA THR A 274 -23.81 -30.08 -34.23
C THR A 274 -22.61 -30.90 -34.69
N ALA A 275 -22.26 -30.83 -35.98
CA ALA A 275 -21.15 -31.57 -36.56
C ALA A 275 -19.84 -31.35 -35.79
N GLN A 276 -19.09 -32.43 -35.60
CA GLN A 276 -17.74 -32.41 -35.02
C GLN A 276 -16.70 -32.67 -36.10
N LEU A 277 -15.47 -32.23 -35.85
CA LEU A 277 -14.37 -32.54 -36.77
C LEU A 277 -14.08 -34.05 -36.72
N PRO A 278 -13.98 -34.75 -37.87
CA PRO A 278 -13.64 -36.16 -37.90
C PRO A 278 -12.24 -36.39 -37.30
N ASN A 279 -12.13 -37.35 -36.37
CA ASN A 279 -10.87 -37.76 -35.75
C ASN A 279 -10.07 -36.63 -35.05
N GLU A 280 -10.70 -35.50 -34.74
CA GLU A 280 -10.09 -34.42 -33.98
C GLU A 280 -10.90 -34.12 -32.72
N PHE A 281 -10.22 -33.97 -31.58
CA PHE A 281 -10.84 -33.56 -30.32
C PHE A 281 -10.45 -32.12 -29.96
N ALA A 282 -11.31 -31.46 -29.20
CA ALA A 282 -11.00 -30.16 -28.65
C ALA A 282 -9.71 -30.26 -27.80
N PRO A 283 -8.74 -29.33 -27.98
CA PRO A 283 -7.56 -29.30 -27.13
C PRO A 283 -7.94 -29.26 -25.66
N THR A 284 -7.18 -29.93 -24.81
CA THR A 284 -7.38 -29.91 -23.36
C THR A 284 -6.55 -28.79 -22.71
N PRO A 285 -7.12 -28.04 -21.74
CA PRO A 285 -6.36 -27.08 -20.96
C PRO A 285 -5.16 -27.75 -20.28
N PRO A 286 -3.97 -27.12 -20.26
CA PRO A 286 -2.83 -27.67 -19.55
C PRO A 286 -3.05 -27.55 -18.03
N LYS A 287 -2.55 -28.53 -17.29
CA LYS A 287 -2.54 -28.46 -15.82
C LYS A 287 -1.47 -27.47 -15.35
N THR A 288 -1.87 -26.56 -14.48
CA THR A 288 -0.99 -25.62 -13.81
C THR A 288 -0.07 -26.32 -12.83
N THR A 289 1.23 -26.02 -12.88
CA THR A 289 2.26 -26.66 -12.04
C THR A 289 2.79 -25.76 -10.94
N ALA A 290 2.72 -24.44 -11.12
CA ALA A 290 3.02 -23.46 -10.08
C ALA A 290 1.83 -23.30 -9.11
N SER A 291 2.12 -23.41 -7.81
CA SER A 291 1.22 -23.03 -6.72
C SER A 291 0.94 -21.52 -6.71
N ASP A 292 -0.08 -21.08 -5.98
CA ASP A 292 -0.43 -19.65 -5.89
C ASP A 292 0.72 -18.81 -5.32
N LEU A 293 1.41 -19.31 -4.29
CA LEU A 293 2.60 -18.64 -3.75
C LEU A 293 3.70 -18.53 -4.80
N GLU A 294 4.00 -19.61 -5.54
CA GLU A 294 5.01 -19.58 -6.60
C GLU A 294 4.62 -18.59 -7.72
N ARG A 295 3.34 -18.54 -8.12
CA ARG A 295 2.84 -17.55 -9.08
C ARG A 295 3.04 -16.12 -8.59
N THR A 296 2.72 -15.87 -7.33
CA THR A 296 2.92 -14.55 -6.71
C THR A 296 4.40 -14.18 -6.68
N LEU A 297 5.27 -15.06 -6.20
CA LEU A 297 6.71 -14.82 -6.17
C LEU A 297 7.29 -14.59 -7.57
N ALA A 298 6.85 -15.36 -8.56
CA ALA A 298 7.27 -15.19 -9.95
C ALA A 298 6.85 -13.84 -10.54
N LYS A 299 5.60 -13.41 -10.32
CA LYS A 299 5.10 -12.10 -10.79
C LYS A 299 5.90 -10.94 -10.20
N HIS A 300 6.14 -10.98 -8.90
CA HIS A 300 6.98 -10.00 -8.21
C HIS A 300 8.41 -9.99 -8.78
N ALA A 301 9.03 -11.15 -8.95
CA ALA A 301 10.38 -11.25 -9.50
C ALA A 301 10.49 -10.70 -10.93
N ILE A 302 9.58 -11.12 -11.83
CA ILE A 302 9.54 -10.67 -13.23
C ILE A 302 9.27 -9.16 -13.31
N SER A 303 8.35 -8.65 -12.48
CA SER A 303 8.07 -7.21 -12.46
C SER A 303 9.29 -6.40 -12.05
N ARG A 304 9.99 -6.82 -10.99
CA ARG A 304 11.18 -6.10 -10.51
C ARG A 304 12.31 -6.12 -11.51
N GLU A 305 12.60 -7.29 -12.09
CA GLU A 305 13.60 -7.44 -13.14
C GLU A 305 13.27 -6.52 -14.34
N GLY A 306 12.00 -6.44 -14.74
CA GLY A 306 11.56 -5.55 -15.80
C GLY A 306 11.80 -4.07 -15.52
N TYR A 307 11.49 -3.57 -14.31
CA TYR A 307 11.75 -2.17 -13.95
C TYR A 307 13.23 -1.89 -13.69
N GLU A 308 13.97 -2.84 -13.11
CA GLU A 308 15.40 -2.69 -12.91
C GLU A 308 16.13 -2.54 -14.26
N ASN A 309 15.72 -3.30 -15.27
CA ASN A 309 16.29 -3.20 -16.62
C ASN A 309 15.88 -1.92 -17.37
N THR A 310 14.70 -1.35 -17.09
CA THR A 310 14.15 -0.21 -17.87
C THR A 310 14.35 1.15 -17.23
N ILE A 311 14.29 1.23 -15.89
CA ILE A 311 14.41 2.47 -15.13
C ILE A 311 15.48 2.38 -14.04
N ASN A 312 16.23 1.27 -13.94
CA ASN A 312 17.33 1.11 -12.98
C ASN A 312 16.88 1.22 -11.51
N TYR A 313 15.65 0.78 -11.20
CA TYR A 313 15.09 0.67 -9.86
C TYR A 313 14.32 -0.65 -9.69
N PRO A 314 14.42 -1.35 -8.55
CA PRO A 314 13.65 -2.56 -8.24
C PRO A 314 12.22 -2.20 -7.81
N LEU A 315 11.52 -1.45 -8.65
CA LEU A 315 10.10 -1.14 -8.54
C LEU A 315 9.28 -2.39 -8.84
N ASP A 316 8.20 -2.62 -8.09
CA ASP A 316 7.34 -3.78 -8.29
C ASP A 316 5.92 -3.31 -8.59
N ALA A 317 5.37 -3.71 -9.74
CA ALA A 317 4.01 -3.34 -10.11
C ALA A 317 2.96 -3.99 -9.22
N ASP A 318 3.28 -5.06 -8.49
CA ASP A 318 2.43 -5.65 -7.46
C ASP A 318 2.75 -5.13 -6.05
N GLY A 319 3.75 -4.25 -5.92
CA GLY A 319 4.22 -3.69 -4.67
C GLY A 319 5.02 -4.69 -3.83
N ALA A 320 5.03 -4.48 -2.52
CA ALA A 320 5.74 -5.32 -1.57
C ALA A 320 5.17 -6.76 -1.52
N VAL A 321 6.07 -7.73 -1.34
CA VAL A 321 5.73 -9.16 -1.17
C VAL A 321 5.13 -9.42 0.22
N ARG A 322 5.74 -8.85 1.27
CA ARG A 322 5.29 -8.99 2.66
C ARG A 322 5.00 -7.62 3.28
N PRO A 323 4.05 -7.54 4.22
CA PRO A 323 3.75 -6.28 4.93
C PRO A 323 4.93 -5.84 5.81
N VAL A 324 4.87 -4.58 6.26
CA VAL A 324 5.75 -4.07 7.32
C VAL A 324 5.49 -4.84 8.61
N ARG A 325 6.55 -5.16 9.35
CA ARG A 325 6.46 -5.83 10.65
C ARG A 325 7.11 -4.99 11.74
N ALA A 326 6.81 -5.31 12.99
CA ALA A 326 7.58 -4.74 14.10
C ALA A 326 9.04 -5.24 14.02
N GLY A 327 9.97 -4.33 14.26
CA GLY A 327 11.36 -4.63 14.54
C GLY A 327 11.55 -5.03 16.01
N ASP A 328 12.79 -5.33 16.34
CA ASP A 328 13.13 -5.91 17.64
C ASP A 328 13.39 -4.86 18.72
N THR A 329 13.57 -3.58 18.33
CA THR A 329 13.89 -2.48 19.26
C THR A 329 12.87 -1.33 19.23
N PRO A 330 12.69 -0.62 20.36
CA PRO A 330 13.17 -1.01 21.68
C PRO A 330 12.52 -2.33 22.16
N THR A 331 13.32 -3.16 22.84
CA THR A 331 12.82 -4.37 23.53
C THR A 331 11.93 -3.97 24.70
N GLY A 332 11.14 -4.91 25.22
CA GLY A 332 10.19 -4.65 26.33
C GLY A 332 8.81 -4.15 25.92
N LEU A 333 8.61 -3.77 24.64
CA LEU A 333 7.31 -3.30 24.12
C LEU A 333 6.54 -4.39 23.34
N PRO A 334 5.30 -4.22 22.93
CA PRO A 334 4.64 -5.18 22.02
C PRO A 334 5.24 -5.17 20.60
N ALA A 335 5.39 -6.35 19.99
CA ALA A 335 5.86 -6.53 18.60
C ALA A 335 4.72 -6.52 17.57
N THR A 336 3.73 -5.65 17.78
CA THR A 336 2.53 -5.53 16.95
C THR A 336 2.10 -4.07 16.86
N LEU A 337 1.20 -3.76 15.93
CA LEU A 337 0.50 -2.48 15.92
C LEU A 337 -0.40 -2.42 17.16
N LEU A 338 -0.27 -1.35 17.94
CA LEU A 338 -1.20 -1.03 19.01
C LEU A 338 -2.27 -0.06 18.50
N GLU A 339 -3.50 -0.21 18.99
CA GLU A 339 -4.59 0.72 18.71
C GLU A 339 -4.57 1.86 19.73
N TYR A 340 -4.68 3.09 19.24
CA TYR A 340 -4.81 4.32 20.01
C TYR A 340 -6.17 4.92 19.64
N SER A 341 -7.14 4.79 20.54
CA SER A 341 -8.49 5.34 20.34
C SER A 341 -8.55 6.80 20.81
N PRO A 342 -9.40 7.64 20.18
CA PRO A 342 -9.62 9.01 20.63
C PRO A 342 -10.09 9.06 22.09
N LYS A 343 -9.55 10.01 22.86
CA LYS A 343 -9.96 10.28 24.25
C LYS A 343 -10.94 11.46 24.37
#